data_AF-A0A9E0ADK9-F1
#
_entry.id   AF-A0A9E0ADK9-F1
#
_cell.length_a   1.000
_cell.length_b   1.000
_cell.length_c   1.000
_cell.angle_alpha   90.00
_cell.angle_beta   90.00
_cell.angle_gamma   90.00
#
_symmetry.space_group_name_H-M   'P 1'
#
loop_
_entity.id
_entity.type
_entity.pdbx_description
1 polymer ?
#
loop_
_entity_poly.entity_id
_entity_poly.type
_entity_poly.pdbx_seq_one_letter_code
_entity_poly.pdbx_strand_id
1 'polypeptide(L)'
;MADLESFLRLAEKTAFDAERRQKIDAALANYRVQHNNGITQFEQQELAKERASFSRWRAIESLDKFLLEFENAFTKRGGKVLWAPDSAAALSEIENIVTQHAASEIVISKSTTAQEIGLQKHFTQKQVAVHETDLGEYIVQLANEAPFHPVTPAMHKSL
;
A
#
# COMPACT_ATOMS: atom_id res chain seq x y z
N MET A 1 9.35 8.26 -21.31
CA MET A 1 10.36 7.48 -20.56
C MET A 1 11.46 8.46 -20.18
N ALA A 2 11.87 8.50 -18.91
CA ALA A 2 13.00 9.33 -18.50
C ALA A 2 14.27 8.81 -19.18
N ASP A 3 15.00 9.67 -19.87
CA ASP A 3 16.30 9.34 -20.47
C ASP A 3 17.40 9.33 -19.40
N LEU A 4 18.55 8.72 -19.70
CA LEU A 4 19.67 8.58 -18.75
C LEU A 4 20.15 9.94 -18.22
N GLU A 5 20.14 10.96 -19.06
CA GLU A 5 20.62 12.30 -18.71
C GLU A 5 19.69 12.96 -17.66
N SER A 6 18.38 12.84 -17.87
CA SER A 6 17.37 13.30 -16.92
C SER A 6 17.46 12.57 -15.58
N PHE A 7 17.74 11.26 -15.60
CA PHE A 7 17.96 10.47 -14.39
C PHE A 7 19.20 10.94 -13.63
N LEU A 8 20.36 11.06 -14.30
CA LEU A 8 21.62 11.46 -13.67
C LEU A 8 21.52 12.84 -13.04
N ARG A 9 20.92 13.81 -13.75
CA ARG A 9 20.69 15.16 -13.24
C ARG A 9 19.79 15.17 -12.00
N LEU A 10 18.70 14.38 -12.03
CA LEU A 10 17.79 14.30 -10.88
C LEU A 10 18.46 13.59 -9.70
N ALA A 11 19.25 12.54 -9.95
CA ALA A 11 19.99 11.80 -8.96
C ALA A 11 21.04 12.68 -8.26
N GLU A 12 21.82 13.46 -9.01
CA GLU A 12 22.79 14.41 -8.44
C GLU A 12 22.09 15.43 -7.54
N LYS A 13 21.02 16.06 -8.03
CA LYS A 13 20.24 17.00 -7.22
C LYS A 13 19.68 16.36 -5.94
N THR A 14 19.12 15.16 -6.07
CA THR A 14 18.40 14.49 -4.98
C THR A 14 19.34 13.89 -3.93
N ALA A 15 20.47 13.30 -4.36
CA ALA A 15 21.41 12.63 -3.48
C ALA A 15 22.14 13.59 -2.54
N PHE A 16 22.29 14.85 -2.96
CA PHE A 16 22.96 15.91 -2.20
C PHE A 16 21.98 16.93 -1.58
N ASP A 17 20.68 16.66 -1.59
CA ASP A 17 19.68 17.47 -0.91
C ASP A 17 19.82 17.31 0.62
N ALA A 18 20.46 18.30 1.25
CA ALA A 18 20.76 18.29 2.68
C ALA A 18 19.50 18.31 3.55
N GLU A 19 18.48 19.09 3.15
CA GLU A 19 17.22 19.19 3.90
C GLU A 19 16.47 17.85 3.86
N ARG A 20 16.37 17.26 2.67
CA ARG A 20 15.74 15.95 2.50
C ARG A 20 16.48 14.86 3.28
N ARG A 21 17.81 14.85 3.25
CA ARG A 21 18.62 13.91 4.03
C ARG A 21 18.36 14.06 5.54
N GLN A 22 18.33 15.30 6.05
CA GLN A 22 18.03 15.55 7.46
C GLN A 22 16.66 15.01 7.89
N LYS A 23 15.62 15.20 7.06
CA LYS A 23 14.27 14.66 7.33
C LYS A 23 14.26 13.14 7.38
N ILE A 24 14.92 12.48 6.42
CA ILE A 24 15.04 11.02 6.38
C ILE A 24 15.80 10.51 7.61
N ASP A 25 16.93 11.13 7.97
CA ASP A 25 17.74 10.71 9.11
C ASP A 25 16.95 10.82 10.43
N ALA A 26 16.19 11.90 10.61
CA ALA A 26 15.31 12.08 11.77
C ALA A 26 14.21 11.00 11.82
N ALA A 27 13.55 10.72 10.68
CA ALA A 27 12.52 9.68 10.60
C ALA A 27 13.09 8.29 10.90
N LEU A 28 14.28 7.97 10.38
CA LEU A 28 14.99 6.71 10.64
C LEU A 28 15.44 6.58 12.10
N ALA A 29 15.86 7.67 12.73
CA ALA A 29 16.20 7.67 14.15
C ALA A 29 14.99 7.30 15.00
N ASN A 30 13.82 7.91 14.75
CA ASN A 30 12.59 7.55 15.43
C ASN A 30 12.17 6.09 15.14
N TYR A 31 12.24 5.66 13.87
CA TYR A 31 11.95 4.28 13.50
C TYR A 31 12.80 3.28 14.29
N ARG A 32 14.11 3.52 14.43
CA ARG A 32 15.02 2.67 15.22
C ARG A 32 14.62 2.57 16.68
N VAL A 33 14.19 3.68 17.29
CA VAL A 33 13.67 3.68 18.66
C VAL A 33 12.42 2.81 18.77
N GLN A 34 11.44 3.02 17.89
CA GLN A 34 10.20 2.23 17.91
C GLN A 34 10.45 0.75 17.60
N HIS A 35 11.34 0.44 16.67
CA HIS A 35 11.77 -0.92 16.38
C HIS A 35 12.38 -1.57 17.62
N ASN A 36 13.33 -0.90 18.28
CA ASN A 36 13.99 -1.42 19.47
C ASN A 36 13.01 -1.65 20.63
N ASN A 37 11.98 -0.81 20.77
CA ASN A 37 10.91 -1.03 21.74
C ASN A 37 9.98 -2.18 21.33
N GLY A 38 9.68 -2.32 20.04
CA GLY A 38 8.81 -3.37 19.52
C GLY A 38 9.41 -4.77 19.69
N ILE A 39 10.72 -4.92 19.46
CA ILE A 39 11.39 -6.22 19.57
C ILE A 39 11.43 -6.75 21.02
N THR A 40 11.29 -5.91 22.04
CA THR A 40 11.25 -6.36 23.44
C THR A 40 9.92 -7.05 23.80
N GLN A 41 8.91 -6.96 22.93
CA GLN A 41 7.65 -7.70 23.10
C GLN A 41 7.83 -9.22 22.93
N PHE A 42 8.95 -9.66 22.37
CA PHE A 42 9.24 -11.06 22.10
C PHE A 42 10.41 -11.55 22.95
N GLU A 43 10.15 -12.53 23.82
CA GLU A 43 11.20 -13.19 24.61
C GLU A 43 12.19 -13.98 23.73
N GLN A 44 11.68 -14.64 22.68
CA GLN A 44 12.47 -15.43 21.72
C GLN A 44 12.26 -14.94 20.29
N GLN A 45 13.00 -13.89 19.91
CA GLN A 45 12.84 -13.20 18.63
C GLN A 45 13.05 -14.10 17.41
N GLU A 46 14.10 -14.93 17.41
CA GLU A 46 14.39 -15.82 16.27
C GLU A 46 13.30 -16.88 16.07
N LEU A 47 12.80 -17.46 17.16
CA LEU A 47 11.68 -18.40 17.10
C LEU A 47 10.39 -17.71 16.60
N ALA A 48 10.15 -16.46 17.03
CA ALA A 48 9.01 -15.68 16.53
C ALA A 48 9.10 -15.44 15.02
N LYS A 49 10.28 -15.10 14.49
CA LYS A 49 10.53 -14.95 13.05
C LYS A 49 10.31 -16.25 12.29
N GLU A 50 10.81 -17.37 12.81
CA GLU A 50 10.63 -18.69 12.21
C GLU A 50 9.14 -19.07 12.13
N ARG A 51 8.40 -18.89 13.22
CA ARG A 51 6.94 -19.16 13.27
C ARG A 51 6.15 -18.27 12.33
N ALA A 52 6.52 -16.99 12.22
CA ALA A 52 5.90 -16.05 11.28
C ALA A 52 6.19 -16.47 9.82
N SER A 53 7.43 -16.87 9.53
CA SER A 53 7.84 -17.38 8.21
C SER A 53 7.04 -18.63 7.83
N PHE A 54 6.96 -19.61 8.74
CA PHE A 54 6.22 -20.83 8.51
C PHE A 54 4.71 -20.58 8.33
N SER A 55 4.13 -19.68 9.12
CA SER A 55 2.72 -19.27 8.97
C SER A 55 2.47 -18.65 7.59
N ARG A 56 3.36 -17.78 7.13
CA ARG A 56 3.28 -17.19 5.77
C ARG A 56 3.39 -18.26 4.70
N TRP A 57 4.36 -19.15 4.81
CA TRP A 57 4.55 -20.24 3.86
C TRP A 57 3.30 -21.11 3.75
N ARG A 58 2.75 -21.55 4.90
CA ARG A 58 1.49 -22.32 4.94
C ARG A 58 0.32 -21.57 4.28
N ALA A 59 0.20 -20.27 4.53
CA ALA A 59 -0.86 -19.45 3.93
C ALA A 59 -0.79 -19.42 2.40
N ILE A 60 0.42 -19.39 1.84
CA ILE A 60 0.65 -19.39 0.39
C ILE A 60 0.42 -20.79 -0.20
N GLU A 61 0.94 -21.84 0.44
CA GLU A 61 0.79 -23.23 -0.05
C GLU A 61 -0.66 -23.73 -0.03
N SER A 62 -1.48 -23.20 0.87
CA SER A 62 -2.90 -23.54 0.99
C SER A 62 -3.82 -22.38 0.62
N LEU A 63 -3.34 -21.51 -0.28
CA LEU A 63 -4.03 -20.27 -0.63
C LEU A 63 -5.41 -20.54 -1.23
N ASP A 64 -5.54 -21.55 -2.09
CA ASP A 64 -6.80 -22.01 -2.67
C ASP A 64 -7.88 -22.28 -1.60
N LYS A 65 -7.50 -22.95 -0.52
CA LYS A 65 -8.38 -23.23 0.61
C LYS A 65 -8.69 -21.98 1.42
N PHE A 66 -7.66 -21.20 1.79
CA PHE A 66 -7.84 -20.03 2.65
C PHE A 66 -8.69 -18.94 2.00
N LEU A 67 -8.60 -18.80 0.68
CA LEU A 67 -9.43 -17.90 -0.09
C LEU A 67 -10.92 -18.25 0.02
N LEU A 68 -11.28 -19.53 -0.14
CA LEU A 68 -12.66 -20.00 0.00
C LEU A 68 -13.16 -19.88 1.45
N GLU A 69 -12.30 -20.15 2.44
CA GLU A 69 -12.62 -19.96 3.85
C GLU A 69 -12.89 -18.49 4.16
N PHE A 70 -12.05 -17.58 3.66
CA PHE A 70 -12.24 -16.14 3.79
C PHE A 70 -13.55 -15.69 3.14
N GLU A 71 -13.81 -16.08 1.90
CA GLU A 71 -15.04 -15.73 1.19
C GLU A 71 -16.28 -16.17 1.95
N ASN A 72 -16.31 -17.42 2.43
CA ASN A 72 -17.41 -17.94 3.22
C ASN A 72 -17.60 -17.14 4.53
N ALA A 73 -16.51 -16.86 5.25
CA ALA A 73 -16.55 -16.12 6.50
C ALA A 73 -16.94 -14.64 6.32
N PHE A 74 -16.54 -14.02 5.21
CA PHE A 74 -16.88 -12.64 4.87
C PHE A 74 -18.33 -12.53 4.41
N THR A 75 -18.78 -13.48 3.58
CA THR A 75 -20.16 -13.56 3.09
C THR A 75 -21.15 -13.76 4.22
N LYS A 76 -20.82 -14.60 5.21
CA LYS A 76 -21.64 -14.78 6.43
C LYS A 76 -21.82 -13.50 7.24
N ARG A 77 -20.91 -12.54 7.12
CA ARG A 77 -21.00 -11.22 7.77
C ARG A 77 -21.69 -10.17 6.90
N GLY A 78 -22.27 -10.56 5.77
CA GLY A 78 -22.97 -9.67 4.84
C GLY A 78 -22.08 -9.04 3.78
N GLY A 79 -20.80 -9.41 3.73
CA GLY A 79 -19.90 -9.00 2.65
C GLY A 79 -20.15 -9.76 1.35
N LYS A 80 -19.57 -9.29 0.25
CA LYS A 80 -19.52 -10.01 -1.03
C LYS A 80 -18.10 -10.01 -1.55
N VAL A 81 -17.57 -11.17 -1.89
CA VAL A 81 -16.27 -11.29 -2.57
C VAL A 81 -16.53 -11.34 -4.08
N LEU A 82 -15.78 -10.55 -4.83
CA LEU A 82 -15.79 -10.57 -6.29
C LEU A 82 -14.45 -11.10 -6.78
N TRP A 83 -14.52 -12.14 -7.59
CA TRP A 83 -13.34 -12.80 -8.18
C TRP A 83 -13.07 -12.18 -9.56
N ALA A 84 -11.86 -11.68 -9.74
CA ALA A 84 -11.42 -11.11 -11.01
C ALA A 84 -10.11 -11.80 -11.46
N PRO A 85 -10.04 -12.36 -12.68
CA PRO A 85 -8.84 -13.03 -13.18
C PRO A 85 -7.72 -12.07 -13.57
N ASP A 86 -8.06 -10.81 -13.86
CA ASP A 86 -7.11 -9.79 -14.29
C ASP A 86 -7.56 -8.37 -13.88
N SER A 87 -6.69 -7.38 -14.16
CA SER A 87 -6.95 -5.98 -13.85
C SER A 87 -8.18 -5.41 -14.55
N ALA A 88 -8.46 -5.82 -15.80
CA ALA A 88 -9.59 -5.28 -16.56
C ALA A 88 -10.93 -5.77 -15.97
N ALA A 89 -11.01 -7.06 -15.61
CA ALA A 89 -12.14 -7.62 -14.91
C ALA A 89 -12.35 -6.96 -13.54
N ALA A 90 -11.28 -6.76 -12.76
CA ALA A 90 -11.36 -6.10 -11.46
C ALA A 90 -11.90 -4.66 -11.57
N LEU A 91 -11.35 -3.87 -12.50
CA LEU A 91 -11.83 -2.50 -12.75
C LEU A 91 -13.29 -2.48 -13.21
N SER A 92 -13.69 -3.41 -14.08
CA SER A 92 -15.07 -3.51 -14.55
C SER A 92 -16.05 -3.81 -13.41
N GLU A 93 -15.71 -4.73 -12.51
CA GLU A 93 -16.56 -5.07 -11.36
C GLU A 93 -16.69 -3.89 -10.38
N ILE A 94 -15.59 -3.19 -10.10
CA ILE A 94 -15.61 -2.00 -9.25
C ILE A 94 -16.44 -0.89 -9.91
N GLU A 95 -16.31 -0.70 -11.23
CA GLU A 95 -17.08 0.31 -11.96
C GLU A 95 -18.58 0.00 -11.95
N ASN A 96 -18.96 -1.27 -12.05
CA ASN A 96 -20.35 -1.70 -11.91
C ASN A 96 -20.90 -1.32 -10.53
N ILE A 97 -20.14 -1.56 -9.45
CA ILE A 97 -20.55 -1.16 -8.09
C ILE A 97 -20.72 0.36 -8.00
N VAL A 98 -19.72 1.12 -8.45
CA VAL A 98 -19.74 2.59 -8.39
C VAL A 98 -20.94 3.15 -9.15
N THR A 99 -21.21 2.62 -10.35
CA THR A 99 -22.34 3.03 -11.19
C THR A 99 -23.68 2.67 -10.55
N GLN A 100 -23.82 1.43 -10.05
CA GLN A 100 -25.04 0.94 -9.42
C GLN A 100 -25.44 1.78 -8.19
N HIS A 101 -24.45 2.27 -7.44
CA HIS A 101 -24.67 3.06 -6.24
C HIS A 101 -24.56 4.58 -6.46
N ALA A 102 -24.33 5.02 -7.70
CA ALA A 102 -24.04 6.42 -8.03
C ALA A 102 -22.97 7.03 -7.10
N ALA A 103 -21.94 6.24 -6.77
CA ALA A 103 -20.91 6.62 -5.82
C ALA A 103 -19.96 7.65 -6.44
N SER A 104 -19.61 8.69 -5.68
CA SER A 104 -18.62 9.69 -6.07
C SER A 104 -17.24 9.41 -5.49
N GLU A 105 -17.13 8.48 -4.54
CA GLU A 105 -15.91 8.20 -3.78
C GLU A 105 -15.72 6.69 -3.55
N ILE A 106 -14.46 6.25 -3.57
CA ILE A 106 -14.02 4.91 -3.24
C ILE A 106 -12.98 5.03 -2.13
N VAL A 107 -13.19 4.29 -1.03
CA VAL A 107 -12.21 4.21 0.06
C VAL A 107 -11.60 2.81 0.05
N ILE A 108 -10.27 2.74 -0.02
CA ILE A 108 -9.51 1.48 -0.04
C ILE A 108 -8.57 1.40 1.16
N SER A 109 -8.33 0.17 1.64
CA SER A 109 -7.20 -0.11 2.52
C SER A 109 -5.89 -0.12 1.74
N LYS A 110 -4.77 0.12 2.43
CA LYS A 110 -3.40 0.02 1.89
C LYS A 110 -3.24 -1.16 0.93
N SER A 111 -3.14 -0.86 -0.37
CA SER A 111 -3.10 -1.89 -1.40
C SER A 111 -2.18 -1.54 -2.56
N THR A 112 -1.03 -2.22 -2.63
CA THR A 112 -0.18 -2.18 -3.82
C THR A 112 -0.92 -2.69 -5.04
N THR A 113 -1.79 -3.69 -4.89
CA THR A 113 -2.59 -4.24 -5.98
C THR A 113 -3.52 -3.19 -6.60
N ALA A 114 -4.06 -2.25 -5.80
CA ALA A 114 -4.86 -1.15 -6.35
C ALA A 114 -4.03 -0.23 -7.26
N GLN A 115 -2.74 -0.03 -6.94
CA GLN A 115 -1.80 0.70 -7.80
C GLN A 115 -1.47 -0.09 -9.07
N GLU A 116 -1.21 -1.39 -8.94
CA GLU A 116 -0.87 -2.28 -10.06
C GLU A 116 -1.99 -2.38 -11.10
N ILE A 117 -3.25 -2.47 -10.67
CA ILE A 117 -4.40 -2.48 -11.57
C ILE A 117 -4.75 -1.07 -12.10
N GLY A 118 -4.07 -0.02 -11.65
CA GLY A 118 -4.30 1.36 -12.10
C GLY A 118 -5.62 1.98 -11.62
N LEU A 119 -6.12 1.55 -10.45
CA LEU A 119 -7.44 1.95 -9.93
C LEU A 119 -7.62 3.47 -9.88
N GLN A 120 -6.66 4.18 -9.29
CA GLN A 120 -6.70 5.64 -9.16
C GLN A 120 -6.87 6.31 -10.53
N LYS A 121 -6.04 5.91 -11.51
CA LYS A 121 -6.03 6.50 -12.84
C LYS A 121 -7.35 6.25 -13.57
N HIS A 122 -7.91 5.03 -13.44
CA HIS A 122 -9.18 4.65 -14.06
C HIS A 122 -10.34 5.52 -13.57
N PHE A 123 -10.46 5.71 -12.25
CA PHE A 123 -11.59 6.43 -11.65
C PHE A 123 -11.42 7.95 -11.64
N THR A 124 -10.19 8.46 -11.64
CA THR A 124 -9.93 9.91 -11.80
C THR A 124 -10.50 10.43 -13.12
N GLN A 125 -10.39 9.67 -14.21
CA GLN A 125 -10.95 10.03 -15.53
C GLN A 125 -12.48 10.09 -15.53
N LYS A 126 -13.12 9.41 -14.56
CA LYS A 126 -14.58 9.30 -14.39
C LYS A 126 -15.10 10.22 -13.28
N GLN A 127 -14.27 11.13 -12.77
CA GLN A 127 -14.62 12.06 -11.68
C GLN A 127 -15.04 11.36 -10.38
N VAL A 128 -14.53 10.16 -10.13
CA VAL A 128 -14.72 9.40 -8.89
C VAL A 128 -13.42 9.47 -8.09
N ALA A 129 -13.50 10.02 -6.87
CA ALA A 129 -12.33 10.13 -6.01
C ALA A 129 -11.99 8.77 -5.40
N VAL A 130 -10.70 8.43 -5.37
CA VAL A 130 -10.21 7.21 -4.73
C VAL A 130 -9.28 7.64 -3.60
N HIS A 131 -9.55 7.15 -2.40
CA HIS A 131 -8.87 7.51 -1.16
C HIS A 131 -8.30 6.27 -0.47
N GLU A 132 -7.01 6.31 -0.12
CA GLU A 132 -6.38 5.27 0.69
C GLU A 132 -6.50 5.60 2.19
N THR A 133 -6.75 4.60 3.03
CA THR A 133 -6.83 4.76 4.49
C THR A 133 -5.47 4.79 5.19
N ASP A 134 -4.38 4.47 4.48
CA ASP A 134 -3.02 4.70 5.00
C ASP A 134 -2.76 6.21 5.03
N LEU A 135 -2.58 6.76 6.23
CA LEU A 135 -2.38 8.19 6.43
C LEU A 135 -1.19 8.73 5.62
N GLY A 136 -0.10 7.96 5.54
CA GLY A 136 1.07 8.39 4.81
C GLY A 136 0.81 8.43 3.30
N GLU A 137 0.09 7.44 2.76
CA GLU A 137 -0.31 7.44 1.35
C GLU A 137 -1.27 8.60 1.06
N TYR A 138 -2.22 8.84 1.96
CA TYR A 138 -3.16 9.95 1.85
C TYR A 138 -2.46 11.31 1.86
N ILE A 139 -1.44 11.51 2.72
CA ILE A 139 -0.65 12.75 2.76
C ILE A 139 0.08 12.98 1.42
N VAL A 140 0.74 11.96 0.85
CA VAL A 140 1.45 12.13 -0.42
C VAL A 140 0.49 12.30 -1.59
N GLN A 141 -0.69 11.66 -1.55
CA GLN A 141 -1.77 11.86 -2.52
C GLN A 141 -2.26 13.31 -2.50
N LEU A 142 -2.51 13.87 -1.31
CA LEU A 142 -2.90 15.29 -1.16
C LEU A 142 -1.80 16.25 -1.64
N ALA A 143 -0.54 15.88 -1.47
CA ALA A 143 0.60 16.64 -1.97
C ALA A 143 0.84 16.46 -3.49
N ASN A 144 0.08 15.59 -4.16
CA ASN A 144 0.28 15.20 -5.56
C ASN A 144 1.72 14.71 -5.82
N GLU A 145 2.26 13.94 -4.88
CA GLU A 145 3.60 13.37 -4.92
C GLU A 145 3.55 11.84 -4.98
N ALA A 146 4.61 11.23 -5.53
CA ALA A 146 4.77 9.79 -5.44
C ALA A 146 5.19 9.39 -4.01
N PRO A 147 4.75 8.21 -3.53
CA PRO A 147 5.18 7.69 -2.23
C PRO A 147 6.69 7.48 -2.20
N PHE A 148 7.32 7.86 -1.09
CA PHE A 148 8.77 7.74 -0.92
C PHE A 148 9.23 6.29 -0.73
N HIS A 149 8.43 5.50 0.01
CA HIS A 149 8.73 4.11 0.32
C HIS A 149 7.42 3.34 0.56
N PRO A 150 7.30 2.06 0.14
CA PRO A 150 6.03 1.32 0.22
C PRO A 150 5.44 1.22 1.63
N VAL A 151 6.30 1.15 2.65
CA VAL A 151 5.88 1.03 4.06
C VAL A 151 5.79 2.40 4.74
N THR A 152 6.53 3.38 4.25
CA THR A 152 6.66 4.71 4.88
C THR A 152 6.56 5.80 3.81
N PRO A 153 5.38 5.95 3.18
CA PRO A 153 5.20 6.75 1.97
C PRO A 153 5.51 8.23 2.16
N ALA A 154 5.27 8.79 3.35
CA ALA A 154 5.52 10.19 3.68
C ALA A 154 6.84 10.45 4.46
N MET A 155 7.82 9.53 4.45
CA MET A 155 9.04 9.63 5.26
C MET A 155 9.88 10.91 5.01
N HIS A 156 9.80 11.47 3.79
CA HIS A 156 10.49 12.71 3.43
C HIS A 156 9.75 13.98 3.87
N LYS A 157 8.56 13.86 4.46
CA LYS A 157 7.79 14.97 4.97
C LYS A 157 8.15 15.25 6.43
N SER A 158 8.17 16.53 6.77
CA SER A 158 8.12 16.97 8.16
C SER A 158 6.65 17.11 8.52
N LEU A 159 6.18 16.29 9.45
CA LEU A 159 4.87 16.44 10.09
C LEU A 159 5.02 17.23 11.39
#